data_AF-A0A6I7MX28-F1
#
_entry.id   AF-A0A6I7MX28-F1
#
_cell.length_a   1.000
_cell.length_b   1.000
_cell.length_c   1.000
_cell.angle_alpha   90.00
_cell.angle_beta   90.00
_cell.angle_gamma   90.00
#
_symmetry.space_group_name_H-M   'P 1'
#
loop_
_entity.id
_entity.type
_entity.pdbx_description
1 polymer ?
#
loop_
_entity_poly.entity_id
_entity_poly.type
_entity_poly.pdbx_seq_one_letter_code
_entity_poly.pdbx_strand_id
1 'polypeptide(L)'
;MNRSLTLSLAGLAFLTAGQAFSQQEDIKLPPQATEFWEPVVRQITPGEQNHKAPSDAIVIFDGTNLDGFVSAKDGSSPAPWKLDNGVMTVTPRTGDIQTKEKFGDMQ
;
A
#
# COMPACT_ATOMS: atom_id res chain seq x y z
N MET A 1 56.32 -23.10 70.19
CA MET A 1 56.85 -22.18 69.15
C MET A 1 55.85 -22.17 68.00
N ASN A 2 55.26 -21.04 67.59
CA ASN A 2 55.82 -20.01 66.67
C ASN A 2 56.13 -20.64 65.30
N ARG A 3 55.71 -20.16 64.11
CA ARG A 3 54.92 -19.00 63.59
C ARG A 3 54.38 -19.45 62.19
N SER A 4 53.47 -18.81 61.45
CA SER A 4 52.76 -17.51 61.56
C SER A 4 51.41 -17.58 60.77
N LEU A 5 50.63 -16.49 60.78
CA LEU A 5 49.41 -16.25 59.99
C LEU A 5 49.72 -15.84 58.53
N THR A 6 48.99 -16.36 57.54
CA THR A 6 48.76 -15.70 56.23
C THR A 6 47.39 -16.06 55.64
N LEU A 7 46.51 -15.06 55.49
CA LEU A 7 45.30 -15.18 54.67
C LEU A 7 45.71 -15.21 53.19
N SER A 8 45.02 -15.99 52.34
CA SER A 8 45.09 -15.82 50.88
C SER A 8 43.84 -16.30 50.14
N LEU A 9 43.07 -15.32 49.66
CA LEU A 9 42.57 -15.23 48.29
C LEU A 9 41.57 -16.26 47.71
N ALA A 10 41.06 -17.21 48.48
CA ALA A 10 40.03 -18.14 47.97
C ALA A 10 38.60 -17.55 47.89
N GLY A 11 38.28 -16.52 48.69
CA GLY A 11 36.90 -16.05 48.90
C GLY A 11 36.35 -15.03 47.89
N LEU A 12 37.18 -14.45 47.02
CA LEU A 12 36.79 -13.34 46.12
C LEU A 12 36.64 -13.75 44.64
N ALA A 13 36.64 -15.04 44.34
CA ALA A 13 36.58 -15.55 42.96
C ALA A 13 35.17 -15.87 42.45
N PHE A 14 34.13 -15.82 43.31
CA PHE A 14 32.85 -16.48 43.04
C PHE A 14 31.64 -15.56 42.75
N LEU A 15 31.82 -14.24 42.64
CA LEU A 15 30.72 -13.28 42.44
C LEU A 15 30.78 -12.43 41.17
N THR A 16 31.66 -12.75 40.22
CA THR A 16 31.78 -12.02 38.93
C THR A 16 31.16 -12.74 37.73
N ALA A 17 30.71 -14.00 37.90
CA ALA A 17 30.17 -14.82 36.80
C ALA A 17 28.72 -14.49 36.37
N GLY A 18 28.04 -13.56 37.05
CA GLY A 18 26.61 -13.26 36.86
C GLY A 18 26.26 -12.18 35.82
N GLN A 19 27.23 -11.73 35.02
CA GLN A 19 27.03 -10.69 33.99
C GLN A 19 27.41 -11.24 32.60
N ALA A 20 26.91 -12.43 32.27
CA ALA A 20 26.84 -12.86 30.88
C ALA A 20 25.82 -11.97 30.17
N PHE A 21 26.31 -10.92 29.52
CA PHE A 21 25.50 -9.93 28.84
C PHE A 21 24.53 -10.59 27.86
N SER A 22 23.34 -10.00 27.77
CA SER A 22 22.37 -10.16 26.69
C SER A 22 22.96 -9.67 25.36
N GLN A 23 24.01 -10.33 24.87
CA GLN A 23 24.48 -10.19 23.51
C GLN A 23 23.49 -10.93 22.61
N GLN A 24 22.45 -10.19 22.20
CA GLN A 24 21.67 -10.57 21.03
C GLN A 24 22.67 -10.77 19.89
N GLU A 25 22.75 -12.00 19.37
CA GLU A 25 23.59 -12.28 18.22
C GLU A 25 23.11 -11.38 17.07
N ASP A 26 24.02 -10.62 16.48
CA ASP A 26 23.74 -9.76 15.32
C ASP A 26 23.59 -10.67 14.10
N ILE A 27 22.40 -11.27 13.96
CA ILE A 27 22.05 -12.18 12.88
C ILE A 27 21.97 -11.36 11.59
N LYS A 28 23.12 -11.18 10.95
CA LYS A 28 23.26 -10.58 9.62
C LYS A 28 22.73 -11.55 8.59
N LEU A 29 21.42 -11.52 8.41
CA LEU A 29 20.76 -12.19 7.30
C LEU A 29 21.34 -11.68 5.97
N PRO A 30 21.62 -12.56 4.99
CA PRO A 30 21.93 -12.13 3.65
C PRO A 30 20.69 -11.46 3.02
N PRO A 31 20.82 -10.50 2.09
CA PRO A 31 19.68 -9.79 1.48
C PRO A 31 18.59 -10.73 0.94
N GLN A 32 19.02 -11.87 0.39
CA GLN A 32 18.18 -12.93 -0.18
C GLN A 32 17.18 -13.53 0.82
N ALA A 33 17.42 -13.41 2.13
CA ALA A 33 16.47 -13.86 3.17
C ALA A 33 15.16 -13.05 3.19
N THR A 34 15.10 -11.93 2.46
CA THR A 34 13.93 -11.04 2.33
C THR A 34 13.48 -10.84 0.88
N GLU A 35 14.08 -11.53 -0.09
CA GLU A 35 13.75 -11.43 -1.51
C GLU A 35 12.72 -12.51 -1.90
N PHE A 36 11.45 -12.11 -2.00
CA PHE A 36 10.34 -12.98 -2.43
C PHE A 36 9.93 -12.67 -3.87
N TRP A 37 9.82 -13.71 -4.71
CA TRP A 37 9.49 -13.59 -6.14
C TRP A 37 8.02 -13.94 -6.46
N GLU A 38 7.25 -14.31 -5.45
CA GLU A 38 5.84 -14.68 -5.56
C GLU A 38 4.98 -13.94 -4.50
N PRO A 39 3.72 -13.59 -4.82
CA PRO A 39 3.04 -13.81 -6.10
C PRO A 39 3.57 -12.87 -7.20
N VAL A 40 3.70 -13.41 -8.42
CA VAL A 40 4.03 -12.59 -9.60
C VAL A 40 2.89 -11.61 -9.87
N VAL A 41 3.19 -10.31 -9.86
CA VAL A 41 2.20 -9.26 -10.13
C VAL A 41 1.70 -9.31 -11.57
N ARG A 42 0.43 -8.96 -11.79
CA ARG A 42 -0.12 -8.82 -13.15
C ARG A 42 0.62 -7.69 -13.88
N GLN A 43 1.09 -7.95 -15.10
CA GLN A 43 1.68 -6.90 -15.94
C GLN A 43 0.58 -6.00 -16.49
N ILE A 44 0.62 -4.72 -16.12
CA ILE A 44 -0.30 -3.68 -16.61
C ILE A 44 0.47 -2.76 -17.56
N THR A 45 -0.10 -2.47 -18.73
CA THR A 45 0.46 -1.49 -19.66
C THR A 45 -0.08 -0.10 -19.29
N PRO A 46 0.77 0.90 -19.00
CA PRO A 46 0.34 2.27 -18.76
C PRO A 46 -0.39 2.87 -19.97
N GLY A 47 -1.22 3.88 -19.75
CA GLY A 47 -1.77 4.67 -20.85
C GLY A 47 -0.65 5.38 -21.63
N GLU A 48 -0.87 5.60 -22.94
CA GLU A 48 0.12 6.22 -23.86
C GLU A 48 0.61 7.62 -23.40
N GLN A 49 -0.18 8.28 -22.55
CA GLN A 49 0.10 9.59 -21.97
C GLN A 49 -0.42 9.60 -20.52
N ASN A 50 0.14 10.45 -19.66
CA ASN A 50 -0.15 10.49 -18.21
C ASN A 50 -1.64 10.68 -17.83
N HIS A 51 -2.51 11.08 -18.78
CA HIS A 51 -3.95 11.27 -18.58
C HIS A 51 -4.81 10.18 -19.25
N LYS A 52 -4.19 9.13 -19.82
CA LYS A 52 -4.88 8.01 -20.47
C LYS A 52 -4.93 6.81 -19.53
N ALA A 53 -6.00 6.05 -19.64
CA ALA A 53 -6.25 4.87 -18.82
C ALA A 53 -5.20 3.76 -19.10
N PRO A 54 -4.75 3.02 -18.07
CA PRO A 54 -3.95 1.81 -18.24
C PRO A 54 -4.80 0.64 -18.80
N SER A 55 -4.15 -0.44 -19.20
CA SER A 55 -4.79 -1.58 -19.87
C SER A 55 -5.81 -2.37 -19.04
N ASP A 56 -5.87 -2.21 -17.72
CA ASP A 56 -6.84 -2.86 -16.84
C ASP A 56 -7.89 -1.92 -16.23
N ALA A 57 -7.89 -0.64 -16.62
CA ALA A 57 -8.87 0.32 -16.14
C ALA A 57 -10.18 0.27 -16.93
N ILE A 58 -11.29 0.47 -16.22
CA ILE A 58 -12.61 0.70 -16.81
C ILE A 58 -12.69 2.17 -17.26
N VAL A 59 -12.86 2.41 -18.56
CA VAL A 59 -12.96 3.76 -19.12
C VAL A 59 -14.40 4.26 -18.99
N ILE A 60 -14.66 5.01 -17.92
CA ILE A 60 -16.00 5.55 -17.60
C ILE A 60 -16.38 6.73 -18.51
N PHE A 61 -15.39 7.47 -19.03
CA PHE A 61 -15.57 8.55 -20.00
C PHE A 61 -14.34 8.70 -20.90
N ASP A 62 -14.55 8.76 -22.21
CA ASP A 62 -13.50 8.93 -23.24
C ASP A 62 -13.74 10.15 -24.16
N GLY A 63 -14.86 10.87 -23.98
CA GLY A 63 -15.29 11.96 -24.84
C GLY A 63 -16.31 11.59 -25.92
N THR A 64 -16.66 10.31 -26.10
CA THR A 64 -17.54 9.87 -27.20
C THR A 64 -19.02 9.82 -26.83
N ASN A 65 -19.34 9.47 -25.58
CA ASN A 65 -20.71 9.30 -25.07
C ASN A 65 -20.78 9.55 -23.55
N LEU A 66 -21.98 9.50 -22.98
CA LEU A 66 -22.23 9.58 -21.52
C LEU A 66 -22.78 8.27 -20.93
N ASP A 67 -22.62 7.15 -21.64
CA ASP A 67 -23.24 5.87 -21.27
C ASP A 67 -22.62 5.22 -20.04
N GLY A 68 -21.47 5.69 -19.55
CA GLY A 68 -20.95 5.35 -18.22
C GLY A 68 -21.81 5.89 -17.06
N PHE A 69 -22.74 6.83 -17.33
CA PHE A 69 -23.47 7.58 -16.31
C PHE A 69 -25.00 7.51 -16.44
N VAL A 70 -25.68 7.80 -15.33
CA VAL A 70 -27.14 7.98 -15.20
C VAL A 70 -27.44 9.19 -14.31
N SER A 71 -28.67 9.69 -14.33
CA SER A 71 -29.09 10.70 -13.37
C SER A 71 -29.03 10.16 -11.93
N ALA A 72 -28.49 10.96 -11.00
CA ALA A 72 -28.51 10.63 -9.58
C ALA A 72 -29.92 10.70 -8.95
N LYS A 73 -30.90 11.28 -9.65
CA LYS A 73 -32.28 11.43 -9.18
C LYS A 73 -33.07 10.13 -9.13
N ASP A 74 -32.81 9.22 -10.07
CA ASP A 74 -33.54 7.96 -10.25
C ASP A 74 -32.63 6.75 -10.54
N GLY A 75 -31.33 6.96 -10.71
CA GLY A 75 -30.35 5.91 -10.98
C GLY A 75 -30.56 5.13 -12.28
N SER A 76 -31.37 5.65 -13.21
CA SER A 76 -31.77 4.89 -14.41
C SER A 76 -31.98 5.76 -15.66
N SER A 77 -32.42 7.01 -15.52
CA SER A 77 -32.51 7.94 -16.65
C SER A 77 -31.11 8.29 -17.19
N PRO A 78 -30.97 8.58 -18.50
CA PRO A 78 -29.72 9.06 -19.08
C PRO A 78 -29.16 10.28 -18.34
N ALA A 79 -27.83 10.39 -18.29
CA ALA A 79 -27.14 11.55 -17.74
C ALA A 79 -27.57 12.84 -18.47
N PRO A 80 -28.20 13.83 -17.79
CA PRO A 80 -28.77 15.01 -18.45
C PRO A 80 -27.76 16.14 -18.71
N TRP A 81 -26.46 15.83 -18.64
CA TRP A 81 -25.37 16.77 -18.91
C TRP A 81 -25.09 16.84 -20.42
N LYS A 82 -24.48 17.92 -20.90
CA LYS A 82 -24.18 18.10 -22.32
C LYS A 82 -22.83 17.46 -22.66
N LEU A 83 -22.77 16.70 -23.74
CA LEU A 83 -21.51 16.32 -24.39
C LEU A 83 -21.30 17.19 -25.65
N ASP A 84 -20.13 17.80 -25.78
CA ASP A 84 -19.76 18.62 -26.95
C ASP A 84 -18.23 18.63 -27.13
N ASN A 85 -17.74 18.45 -28.35
CA ASN A 85 -16.30 18.42 -28.69
C ASN A 85 -15.43 17.55 -27.75
N GLY A 86 -15.93 16.39 -27.32
CA GLY A 86 -15.22 15.51 -26.38
C GLY A 86 -15.30 15.91 -24.91
N VAL A 87 -15.99 17.00 -24.58
CA VAL A 87 -16.08 17.57 -23.23
C VAL A 87 -17.49 17.40 -22.66
N MET A 88 -17.57 16.75 -21.50
CA MET A 88 -18.79 16.70 -20.69
C MET A 88 -18.94 18.00 -19.91
N THR A 89 -20.09 18.66 -20.05
CA THR A 89 -20.41 19.97 -19.45
C THR A 89 -21.69 19.87 -18.61
N VAL A 90 -21.65 20.39 -17.39
CA VAL A 90 -22.81 20.43 -16.47
C VAL A 90 -23.96 21.22 -17.10
N THR A 91 -25.15 20.62 -17.17
CA THR A 91 -26.38 21.35 -17.53
C THR A 91 -27.01 21.97 -16.27
N PRO A 92 -27.17 23.31 -16.17
CA PRO A 92 -27.74 23.91 -14.98
C PRO A 92 -29.17 23.43 -14.69
N ARG A 93 -29.48 23.16 -13.41
CA ARG A 93 -30.78 22.70 -12.89
C ARG A 93 -31.20 21.27 -13.28
N THR A 94 -30.37 20.50 -14.00
CA THR A 94 -30.67 19.07 -14.25
C THR A 94 -30.34 18.17 -13.07
N GLY A 95 -29.48 18.61 -12.15
CA GLY A 95 -29.00 17.83 -11.02
C GLY A 95 -27.80 16.94 -11.38
N ASP A 96 -27.40 16.14 -10.42
CA ASP A 96 -26.17 15.35 -10.46
C ASP A 96 -26.29 14.09 -11.32
N ILE A 97 -25.13 13.52 -11.65
CA ILE A 97 -24.98 12.23 -12.32
C ILE A 97 -24.17 11.29 -11.44
N GLN A 98 -24.37 9.99 -11.62
CA GLN A 98 -23.59 8.94 -10.99
C GLN A 98 -23.22 7.89 -12.04
N THR A 99 -22.18 7.10 -11.76
CA THR A 99 -21.79 5.98 -12.61
C THR A 99 -22.87 4.89 -12.61
N LYS A 100 -23.05 4.19 -13.74
CA LYS A 100 -23.92 3.01 -13.80
C LYS A 100 -23.36 1.86 -12.97
N GLU A 101 -22.04 1.70 -13.03
CA GLU A 101 -21.31 0.72 -12.21
C GLU A 101 -21.08 1.25 -10.79
N LYS A 102 -20.94 0.31 -9.85
CA LYS A 102 -20.65 0.57 -8.44
C LYS A 102 -19.27 0.03 -8.12
N PHE A 103 -18.46 0.85 -7.46
CA PHE A 103 -17.08 0.54 -7.14
C PHE A 103 -16.91 0.27 -5.64
N GLY A 104 -16.02 -0.67 -5.31
CA GLY A 104 -15.53 -0.93 -3.95
C GLY A 104 -14.21 -0.18 -3.76
N ASP A 105 -13.12 -0.92 -3.57
CA ASP A 105 -11.78 -0.35 -3.65
C ASP A 105 -11.44 0.01 -5.11
N MET A 106 -10.88 1.20 -5.33
CA MET A 106 -10.55 1.75 -6.65
C MET A 106 -9.37 2.73 -6.56
N GLN A 107 -8.76 3.04 -7.70
CA GLN A 107 -7.69 4.02 -7.87
C GLN A 107 -8.17 5.17 -8.77
#